data_AF-A0A973LZ07-F1
#
_entry.id   AF-A0A973LZ07-F1
#
_cell.length_a   1.000
_cell.length_b   1.000
_cell.length_c   1.000
_cell.angle_alpha   90.00
_cell.angle_beta   90.00
_cell.angle_gamma   90.00
#
_symmetry.space_group_name_H-M   'P 1'
#
loop_
_entity.id
_entity.type
_entity.pdbx_description
1 polymer ?
#
loop_
_entity_poly.entity_id
_entity_poly.type
_entity_poly.pdbx_seq_one_letter_code
_entity_poly.pdbx_strand_id
1 'polypeptide(L)'
;MNLRRVSGMAAGLALAAAGVAGLSQPAWALPFATPATCTFQTFNTGNYLTAVGGGGRTTDVIHSDATVARSWERFTLVDAGDGVHFGIKTLTGNYLTAVNGGGLRSDVVHSNATILQAWEKFALVPQGGDGYAVQTVDGHFLTAVGGGNRTTDVIHSDATRAQSWELFHVRCGLTTVPNVQGFDDASARASIAAAGLTVGSVSFDNTCVDVFGTVLFSSPGAGATVSRGSAVNLRESSGVDGSGRPCVIK
;
A
#
# COMPACT_ATOMS: atom_id res chain seq x y z
N MET A 1 40.44 55.60 18.09
CA MET A 1 40.33 54.30 17.40
C MET A 1 38.87 54.11 17.02
N ASN A 2 38.59 54.05 15.71
CA ASN A 2 37.26 54.03 15.09
C ASN A 2 36.47 52.75 15.41
N LEU A 3 35.20 52.88 15.83
CA LEU A 3 34.21 51.83 15.61
C LEU A 3 32.95 52.44 14.97
N ARG A 4 32.68 51.97 13.76
CA ARG A 4 31.66 52.40 12.81
C ARG A 4 30.27 51.88 13.24
N ARG A 5 29.24 52.71 13.02
CA ARG A 5 27.84 52.27 12.93
C ARG A 5 27.69 51.29 11.76
N VAL A 6 26.95 50.19 11.96
CA VAL A 6 26.31 49.45 10.87
C VAL A 6 24.87 49.15 11.28
N SER A 7 23.96 49.58 10.42
CA SER A 7 22.52 49.38 10.41
C SER A 7 22.13 48.43 9.28
N GLY A 8 21.05 47.66 9.46
CA GLY A 8 20.40 46.84 8.42
C GLY A 8 20.65 45.33 8.63
N MET A 9 19.73 44.41 8.37
CA MET A 9 18.40 44.44 7.75
C MET A 9 17.65 43.20 8.27
N ALA A 10 16.36 43.35 8.58
CA ALA A 10 15.45 42.22 8.76
C ALA A 10 15.12 41.63 7.39
N ALA A 11 15.47 40.37 7.15
CA ALA A 11 15.04 39.62 5.99
C ALA A 11 13.90 38.69 6.41
N GLY A 12 12.67 39.06 6.03
CA GLY A 12 11.51 38.17 6.11
C GLY A 12 11.65 37.05 5.09
N LEU A 13 11.52 35.80 5.55
CA LEU A 13 11.42 34.64 4.67
C LEU A 13 9.98 34.52 4.18
N ALA A 14 9.75 34.83 2.92
CA ALA A 14 8.55 34.44 2.20
C ALA A 14 8.68 32.95 1.83
N LEU A 15 7.76 32.11 2.32
CA LEU A 15 7.59 30.73 1.84
C LEU A 15 6.94 30.77 0.46
N ALA A 16 7.76 30.68 -0.59
CA ALA A 16 7.30 30.31 -1.91
C ALA A 16 7.14 28.78 -1.96
N ALA A 17 5.92 28.30 -2.18
CA ALA A 17 5.64 26.89 -2.46
C ALA A 17 6.20 26.55 -3.86
N ALA A 18 7.43 26.05 -3.90
CA ALA A 18 8.01 25.44 -5.10
C ALA A 18 7.56 23.98 -5.18
N GLY A 19 7.07 23.58 -6.35
CA GLY A 19 6.63 22.21 -6.64
C GLY A 19 7.73 21.19 -6.33
N VAL A 20 7.33 20.11 -5.66
CA VAL A 20 8.19 18.96 -5.37
C VAL A 20 8.49 18.19 -6.66
N ALA A 21 9.50 18.64 -7.40
CA ALA A 21 10.23 17.77 -8.30
C ALA A 21 10.93 16.69 -7.45
N GLY A 22 10.69 15.43 -7.79
CA GLY A 22 11.01 14.26 -6.98
C GLY A 22 12.47 14.20 -6.55
N LEU A 23 12.70 14.33 -5.24
CA LEU A 23 13.90 13.80 -4.61
C LEU A 23 13.81 12.27 -4.72
N SER A 24 14.80 11.64 -5.34
CA SER A 24 14.94 10.19 -5.29
C SER A 24 14.96 9.76 -3.83
N GLN A 25 13.89 9.09 -3.38
CA GLN A 25 13.86 8.52 -2.04
C GLN A 25 15.08 7.59 -1.90
N PRO A 26 15.78 7.59 -0.75
CA PRO A 26 16.87 6.65 -0.54
C PRO A 26 16.32 5.23 -0.70
N ALA A 27 17.14 4.29 -1.20
CA ALA A 27 16.69 2.94 -1.58
C ALA A 27 16.04 2.11 -0.44
N TRP A 28 16.11 2.59 0.79
CA TRP A 28 15.54 2.00 2.00
C TRP A 28 14.27 2.72 2.50
N ALA A 29 13.92 3.89 1.94
CA ALA A 29 12.68 4.56 2.29
C ALA A 29 11.51 3.85 1.60
N LEU A 30 10.52 3.44 2.40
CA LEU A 30 9.31 2.83 1.89
C LEU A 30 8.56 3.81 0.96
N PRO A 31 7.86 3.30 -0.07
CA PRO A 31 7.13 4.14 -1.01
C PRO A 31 5.83 4.71 -0.43
N PHE A 32 5.63 4.64 0.89
CA PHE A 32 4.40 5.10 1.55
C PHE A 32 4.71 5.76 2.91
N ALA A 33 3.88 6.74 3.28
CA ALA A 33 3.94 7.40 4.57
C ALA A 33 3.24 6.57 5.65
N THR A 34 3.76 6.61 6.88
CA THR A 34 3.20 5.94 8.06
C THR A 34 2.55 6.95 9.03
N PRO A 35 1.55 6.54 9.84
CA PRO A 35 0.94 5.21 9.86
C PRO A 35 0.12 4.93 8.61
N ALA A 36 0.17 3.70 8.11
CA ALA A 36 -0.52 3.32 6.88
C ALA A 36 -1.28 2.01 7.08
N THR A 37 -2.52 1.96 6.64
CA THR A 37 -3.25 0.68 6.54
C THR A 37 -2.75 -0.08 5.33
N CYS A 38 -2.33 -1.31 5.57
CA CYS A 38 -1.68 -2.18 4.61
C CYS A 38 -2.30 -3.58 4.61
N THR A 39 -2.19 -4.25 3.48
CA THR A 39 -2.39 -5.69 3.37
C THR A 39 -1.06 -6.39 3.11
N PHE A 40 -0.96 -7.62 3.59
CA PHE A 40 0.14 -8.55 3.30
C PHE A 40 -0.46 -9.72 2.53
N GLN A 41 -0.08 -9.87 1.28
CA GLN A 41 -0.55 -10.97 0.44
C GLN A 41 0.63 -11.90 0.14
N THR A 42 0.46 -13.20 0.33
CA THR A 42 1.48 -14.20 0.02
C THR A 42 1.85 -14.12 -1.45
N PHE A 43 3.15 -14.10 -1.74
CA PHE A 43 3.62 -13.84 -3.11
C PHE A 43 3.24 -14.95 -4.09
N ASN A 44 3.18 -16.21 -3.63
CA ASN A 44 2.95 -17.35 -4.52
C ASN A 44 1.47 -17.67 -4.72
N THR A 45 0.67 -17.64 -3.66
CA THR A 45 -0.75 -18.06 -3.73
C THR A 45 -1.72 -16.90 -3.83
N GLY A 46 -1.29 -15.67 -3.54
CA GLY A 46 -2.15 -14.50 -3.60
C GLY A 46 -3.18 -14.45 -2.45
N ASN A 47 -2.97 -15.16 -1.36
CA ASN A 47 -3.85 -15.10 -0.20
C ASN A 47 -3.36 -14.05 0.80
N TYR A 48 -4.27 -13.43 1.53
CA TYR A 48 -3.96 -12.43 2.53
C TYR A 48 -3.62 -13.07 3.88
N LEU A 49 -2.65 -12.47 4.57
CA LEU A 49 -2.48 -12.73 5.99
C LEU A 49 -3.68 -12.18 6.77
N THR A 50 -4.22 -12.98 7.68
CA THR A 50 -5.39 -12.64 8.50
C THR A 50 -5.00 -12.66 9.97
N ALA A 51 -5.12 -11.54 10.68
CA ALA A 51 -5.06 -11.53 12.14
C ALA A 51 -6.36 -12.14 12.69
N VAL A 52 -6.29 -13.38 13.17
CA VAL A 52 -7.48 -14.11 13.62
C VAL A 52 -8.18 -13.32 14.74
N GLY A 53 -9.50 -13.12 14.61
CA GLY A 53 -10.27 -12.32 15.57
C GLY A 53 -9.92 -10.82 15.59
N GLY A 54 -9.12 -10.33 14.63
CA GLY A 54 -8.58 -8.98 14.61
C GLY A 54 -7.31 -8.78 15.45
N GLY A 55 -6.74 -9.84 16.02
CA GLY A 55 -5.56 -9.84 16.90
C GLY A 55 -5.90 -10.03 18.39
N GLY A 56 -4.92 -9.86 19.27
CA GLY A 56 -5.05 -10.10 20.71
C GLY A 56 -4.80 -11.56 21.12
N ARG A 57 -4.07 -12.32 20.31
CA ARG A 57 -3.92 -13.78 20.43
C ARG A 57 -2.46 -14.21 20.55
N THR A 58 -2.21 -15.28 21.30
CA THR A 58 -0.91 -15.98 21.40
C THR A 58 -0.95 -17.37 20.77
N THR A 59 -2.14 -17.89 20.49
CA THR A 59 -2.36 -19.14 19.74
C THR A 59 -3.29 -18.83 18.58
N ASP A 60 -3.13 -19.58 17.47
CA ASP A 60 -3.98 -19.41 16.28
C ASP A 60 -4.04 -17.93 15.85
N VAL A 61 -2.85 -17.36 15.62
CA VAL A 61 -2.62 -15.90 15.58
C VAL A 61 -2.84 -15.34 14.17
N ILE A 62 -2.29 -16.01 13.17
CA ILE A 62 -2.31 -15.60 11.77
C ILE A 62 -2.76 -16.76 10.90
N HIS A 63 -3.68 -16.51 9.97
CA HIS A 63 -3.99 -17.38 8.82
C HIS A 63 -3.49 -16.76 7.52
N SER A 64 -3.48 -17.55 6.43
CA SER A 64 -3.00 -17.13 5.11
C SER A 64 -3.88 -17.66 3.97
N ASP A 65 -5.16 -17.92 4.21
CA ASP A 65 -6.11 -18.52 3.25
C ASP A 65 -7.14 -17.51 2.70
N ALA A 66 -7.25 -16.33 3.27
CA ALA A 66 -8.18 -15.30 2.81
C ALA A 66 -7.88 -14.87 1.36
N THR A 67 -8.89 -14.87 0.49
CA THR A 67 -8.77 -14.42 -0.91
C THR A 67 -9.19 -12.96 -1.13
N VAL A 68 -9.78 -12.35 -0.10
CA VAL A 68 -10.27 -10.96 -0.14
C VAL A 68 -9.87 -10.29 1.16
N ALA A 69 -9.28 -9.09 1.05
CA ALA A 69 -8.95 -8.29 2.22
C ALA A 69 -10.20 -7.65 2.85
N ARG A 70 -10.56 -8.13 4.04
CA ARG A 70 -11.58 -7.57 4.92
C ARG A 70 -10.90 -6.88 6.10
N SER A 71 -11.61 -6.72 7.22
CA SER A 71 -11.12 -5.95 8.36
C SER A 71 -9.94 -6.64 9.07
N TRP A 72 -9.82 -7.96 9.00
CA TRP A 72 -8.77 -8.72 9.69
C TRP A 72 -7.50 -8.91 8.86
N GLU A 73 -7.58 -8.67 7.55
CA GLU A 73 -6.44 -8.70 6.61
C GLU A 73 -5.76 -7.34 6.48
N ARG A 74 -6.28 -6.33 7.19
CA ARG A 74 -5.77 -4.96 7.19
C ARG A 74 -4.99 -4.70 8.47
N PHE A 75 -3.70 -4.43 8.31
CA PHE A 75 -2.77 -4.10 9.37
C PHE A 75 -2.37 -2.63 9.27
N THR A 76 -2.14 -1.95 10.38
CA THR A 76 -1.55 -0.62 10.38
C THR A 76 -0.04 -0.75 10.57
N LEU A 77 0.74 -0.36 9.58
CA LEU A 77 2.18 -0.17 9.74
C LEU A 77 2.45 1.12 10.50
N VAL A 78 3.21 1.02 11.58
CA VAL A 78 3.59 2.13 12.46
C VAL A 78 5.12 2.23 12.44
N ASP A 79 5.67 3.40 12.11
CA ASP A 79 7.11 3.62 12.17
C ASP A 79 7.62 3.47 13.61
N ALA A 80 8.69 2.68 13.78
CA ALA A 80 9.34 2.48 15.07
C ALA A 80 10.22 3.66 15.50
N GLY A 81 10.45 4.63 14.61
CA GLY A 81 11.24 5.84 14.87
C GLY A 81 12.75 5.63 14.81
N ASP A 82 13.20 4.44 14.38
CA ASP A 82 14.62 4.11 14.18
C ASP A 82 15.05 4.13 12.70
N GLY A 83 14.13 4.49 11.80
CA GLY A 83 14.37 4.66 10.37
C GLY A 83 14.43 3.35 9.57
N VAL A 84 14.29 2.19 10.21
CA VAL A 84 14.41 0.87 9.55
C VAL A 84 13.24 -0.05 9.88
N HIS A 85 12.70 0.02 11.10
CA HIS A 85 11.70 -0.92 11.56
C HIS A 85 10.31 -0.32 11.67
N PHE A 86 9.33 -1.22 11.63
CA PHE A 86 7.92 -0.92 11.74
C PHE A 86 7.26 -1.88 12.72
N GLY A 87 6.28 -1.39 13.46
CA GLY A 87 5.28 -2.22 14.11
C GLY A 87 4.18 -2.60 13.12
N ILE A 88 3.80 -3.88 13.12
CA ILE A 88 2.65 -4.38 12.35
C ILE A 88 1.46 -4.48 13.30
N LYS A 89 0.59 -3.47 13.31
CA LYS A 89 -0.53 -3.37 14.26
C LYS A 89 -1.81 -3.98 13.68
N THR A 90 -2.44 -4.88 14.40
CA THR A 90 -3.72 -5.51 14.05
C THR A 90 -4.90 -4.57 14.30
N LEU A 91 -6.09 -4.97 13.83
CA LEU A 91 -7.33 -4.21 13.98
C LEU A 91 -7.68 -3.88 15.44
N THR A 92 -7.47 -4.83 16.36
CA THR A 92 -7.75 -4.65 17.80
C THR A 92 -6.73 -3.74 18.50
N GLY A 93 -5.74 -3.24 17.76
CA GLY A 93 -4.75 -2.29 18.26
C GLY A 93 -3.54 -2.93 18.91
N ASN A 94 -3.34 -4.23 18.71
CA ASN A 94 -2.17 -4.95 19.20
C ASN A 94 -1.12 -5.10 18.08
N TYR A 95 0.15 -5.18 18.41
CA TYR A 95 1.23 -5.44 17.46
C TYR A 95 1.46 -6.94 17.31
N LEU A 96 1.87 -7.33 16.10
CA LEU A 96 2.53 -8.62 15.92
C LEU A 96 3.85 -8.61 16.67
N THR A 97 4.17 -9.72 17.32
CA THR A 97 5.42 -9.95 18.04
C THR A 97 6.11 -11.15 17.42
N ALA A 98 7.34 -11.02 16.94
CA ALA A 98 8.19 -12.16 16.61
C ALA A 98 8.71 -12.76 17.91
N VAL A 99 8.25 -13.95 18.28
CA VAL A 99 8.61 -14.57 19.56
C VAL A 99 10.12 -14.81 19.58
N ASN A 100 10.77 -14.45 20.70
CA ASN A 100 12.24 -14.45 20.87
C ASN A 100 13.01 -13.61 19.84
N GLY A 101 12.34 -12.70 19.12
CA GLY A 101 12.94 -11.88 18.08
C GLY A 101 13.06 -12.55 16.71
N GLY A 102 12.61 -13.80 16.55
CA GLY A 102 12.69 -14.59 15.32
C GLY A 102 13.34 -15.98 15.53
N GLY A 103 13.63 -16.68 14.43
CA GLY A 103 14.36 -17.95 14.44
C GLY A 103 13.52 -19.19 14.74
N LEU A 104 12.19 -19.09 14.70
CA LEU A 104 11.28 -20.13 15.19
C LEU A 104 10.39 -20.72 14.08
N ARG A 105 10.05 -22.01 14.24
CA ARG A 105 9.05 -22.76 13.45
C ARG A 105 7.77 -23.10 14.23
N SER A 106 7.81 -22.93 15.54
CA SER A 106 6.68 -23.15 16.44
C SER A 106 6.58 -21.98 17.40
N ASP A 107 5.35 -21.57 17.74
CA ASP A 107 5.11 -20.38 18.55
C ASP A 107 5.81 -19.13 17.97
N VAL A 108 5.60 -18.92 16.67
CA VAL A 108 6.43 -18.02 15.84
C VAL A 108 6.06 -16.55 16.05
N VAL A 109 4.75 -16.26 16.07
CA VAL A 109 4.23 -14.90 16.17
C VAL A 109 3.09 -14.83 17.17
N HIS A 110 3.08 -13.79 18.00
CA HIS A 110 1.91 -13.39 18.81
C HIS A 110 1.30 -12.10 18.27
N SER A 111 0.13 -11.71 18.77
CA SER A 111 -0.59 -10.49 18.37
C SER A 111 -1.24 -9.77 19.55
N ASN A 112 -0.72 -9.91 20.77
CA ASN A 112 -1.31 -9.37 22.01
C ASN A 112 -0.51 -8.20 22.62
N ALA A 113 0.59 -7.79 21.99
CA ALA A 113 1.40 -6.67 22.49
C ALA A 113 0.69 -5.33 22.24
N THR A 114 0.55 -4.48 23.24
CA THR A 114 -0.10 -3.15 23.10
C THR A 114 0.89 -2.02 22.85
N ILE A 115 2.19 -2.31 22.98
CA ILE A 115 3.28 -1.34 22.87
C ILE A 115 4.28 -1.89 21.85
N LEU A 116 4.79 -1.01 20.99
CA LEU A 116 5.86 -1.33 20.04
C LEU A 116 7.20 -1.35 20.79
N GLN A 117 7.75 -2.54 21.05
CA GLN A 117 9.06 -2.74 21.67
C GLN A 117 9.97 -3.56 20.76
N ALA A 118 11.02 -4.19 21.31
CA ALA A 118 12.06 -4.83 20.54
C ALA A 118 11.56 -5.98 19.65
N TRP A 119 10.63 -6.81 20.14
CA TRP A 119 10.14 -7.98 19.41
C TRP A 119 8.95 -7.69 18.49
N GLU A 120 8.34 -6.51 18.63
CA GLU A 120 7.25 -6.03 17.76
C GLU A 120 7.77 -5.30 16.51
N LYS A 121 9.09 -5.19 16.37
CA LYS A 121 9.76 -4.53 15.25
C LYS A 121 10.03 -5.51 14.11
N PHE A 122 9.70 -5.08 12.90
CA PHE A 122 10.01 -5.79 11.66
C PHE A 122 10.60 -4.81 10.64
N ALA A 123 11.59 -5.24 9.87
CA ALA A 123 12.05 -4.50 8.71
C ALA A 123 11.35 -5.02 7.45
N LEU A 124 10.97 -4.12 6.55
CA LEU A 124 10.45 -4.47 5.22
C LEU A 124 11.57 -4.30 4.20
N VAL A 125 12.14 -5.41 3.75
CA VAL A 125 13.28 -5.42 2.82
C VAL A 125 12.75 -5.49 1.38
N PRO A 126 12.91 -4.44 0.55
CA PRO A 126 12.40 -4.44 -0.81
C PRO A 126 13.06 -5.51 -1.68
N GLN A 127 12.28 -6.23 -2.48
CA GLN A 127 12.77 -7.25 -3.43
C GLN A 127 12.44 -6.91 -4.90
N GLY A 128 11.83 -5.73 -5.12
CA GLY A 128 11.39 -5.24 -6.43
C GLY A 128 9.86 -5.23 -6.55
N GLY A 129 9.32 -4.29 -7.33
CA GLY A 129 7.88 -4.09 -7.46
C GLY A 129 7.21 -3.80 -6.11
N ASP A 130 6.11 -4.50 -5.81
CA ASP A 130 5.43 -4.47 -4.50
C ASP A 130 5.84 -5.63 -3.57
N GLY A 131 6.90 -6.38 -3.92
CA GLY A 131 7.41 -7.52 -3.15
C GLY A 131 8.38 -7.11 -2.05
N TYR A 132 8.11 -7.55 -0.83
CA TYR A 132 8.96 -7.33 0.35
C TYR A 132 9.20 -8.63 1.09
N ALA A 133 10.41 -8.77 1.63
CA ALA A 133 10.66 -9.74 2.69
C ALA A 133 10.44 -9.07 4.05
N VAL A 134 9.75 -9.75 4.96
CA VAL A 134 9.52 -9.24 6.32
C VAL A 134 10.58 -9.82 7.24
N GLN A 135 11.55 -9.00 7.62
CA GLN A 135 12.67 -9.41 8.45
C GLN A 135 12.38 -9.16 9.93
N THR A 136 12.64 -10.15 10.78
CA THR A 136 12.59 -10.04 12.23
C THR A 136 13.87 -9.38 12.76
N VAL A 137 13.84 -8.89 14.00
CA VAL A 137 14.98 -8.16 14.59
C VAL A 137 16.25 -9.00 14.77
N ASP A 138 16.13 -10.32 14.82
CA ASP A 138 17.28 -11.24 14.88
C ASP A 138 17.90 -11.53 13.50
N GLY A 139 17.33 -10.97 12.44
CA GLY A 139 17.84 -11.06 11.07
C GLY A 139 17.20 -12.17 10.22
N HIS A 140 16.30 -12.99 10.77
CA HIS A 140 15.56 -13.97 9.98
C HIS A 140 14.36 -13.35 9.26
N PHE A 141 13.71 -14.12 8.39
CA PHE A 141 12.56 -13.69 7.60
C PHE A 141 11.32 -14.50 7.93
N LEU A 142 10.15 -13.84 7.89
CA LEU A 142 8.88 -14.53 7.94
C LEU A 142 8.68 -15.35 6.66
N THR A 143 8.29 -16.61 6.80
CA THR A 143 8.02 -17.55 5.70
C THR A 143 6.55 -17.91 5.68
N ALA A 144 5.84 -17.64 4.58
CA ALA A 144 4.52 -18.22 4.32
C ALA A 144 4.69 -19.71 3.97
N VAL A 145 4.43 -20.59 4.94
CA VAL A 145 4.72 -22.03 4.81
C VAL A 145 4.00 -22.60 3.58
N GLY A 146 4.73 -23.30 2.72
CA GLY A 146 4.18 -23.85 1.48
C GLY A 146 3.71 -22.82 0.45
N GLY A 147 4.06 -21.53 0.63
CA GLY A 147 3.62 -20.41 -0.19
C GLY A 147 2.33 -19.74 0.26
N GLY A 148 1.68 -20.22 1.35
CA GLY A 148 0.40 -19.69 1.85
C GLY A 148 -0.76 -20.66 1.71
N ASN A 149 -1.99 -20.14 1.81
CA ASN A 149 -3.25 -20.90 1.81
C ASN A 149 -3.38 -21.89 2.97
N ARG A 150 -3.03 -21.44 4.18
CA ARG A 150 -2.98 -22.27 5.39
C ARG A 150 -3.64 -21.58 6.58
N THR A 151 -4.29 -22.40 7.42
CA THR A 151 -4.83 -22.02 8.73
C THR A 151 -4.07 -22.68 9.89
N THR A 152 -3.21 -23.65 9.61
CA THR A 152 -2.31 -24.29 10.56
C THR A 152 -0.89 -24.29 10.01
N ASP A 153 0.10 -24.16 10.90
CA ASP A 153 1.52 -24.07 10.52
C ASP A 153 1.72 -23.04 9.40
N VAL A 154 1.32 -21.80 9.68
CA VAL A 154 1.05 -20.76 8.67
C VAL A 154 2.29 -19.94 8.33
N ILE A 155 3.02 -19.52 9.37
CA ILE A 155 4.19 -18.65 9.25
C ILE A 155 5.33 -19.25 10.06
N HIS A 156 6.53 -19.34 9.48
CA HIS A 156 7.81 -19.55 10.19
C HIS A 156 8.62 -18.26 10.23
N SER A 157 9.69 -18.22 11.03
CA SER A 157 10.59 -17.07 11.16
C SER A 157 12.07 -17.48 11.21
N ASP A 158 12.44 -18.67 10.71
CA ASP A 158 13.81 -19.20 10.76
C ASP A 158 14.58 -19.08 9.43
N ALA A 159 13.97 -18.50 8.40
CA ALA A 159 14.64 -18.32 7.12
C ALA A 159 15.75 -17.26 7.22
N THR A 160 16.96 -17.60 6.78
CA THR A 160 18.11 -16.67 6.77
C THR A 160 18.31 -15.95 5.43
N ARG A 161 17.44 -16.24 4.45
CA ARG A 161 17.46 -15.67 3.10
C ARG A 161 16.04 -15.50 2.61
N ALA A 162 15.77 -14.40 1.92
CA ALA A 162 14.51 -14.21 1.22
C ALA A 162 14.48 -15.07 -0.05
N GLN A 163 13.52 -16.00 -0.12
CA GLN A 163 13.13 -16.72 -1.33
C GLN A 163 11.63 -16.54 -1.55
N SER A 164 11.04 -17.26 -2.50
CA SER A 164 9.65 -17.03 -2.91
C SER A 164 8.61 -17.20 -1.80
N TRP A 165 8.90 -17.97 -0.74
CA TRP A 165 8.00 -18.13 0.40
C TRP A 165 8.17 -17.06 1.48
N GLU A 166 9.29 -16.33 1.47
CA GLU A 166 9.56 -15.20 2.36
C GLU A 166 9.08 -13.87 1.78
N LEU A 167 8.55 -13.88 0.55
CA LEU A 167 8.04 -12.69 -0.11
C LEU A 167 6.56 -12.50 0.18
N PHE A 168 6.20 -11.23 0.39
CA PHE A 168 4.82 -10.77 0.49
C PHE A 168 4.63 -9.55 -0.41
N HIS A 169 3.50 -9.47 -1.10
CA HIS A 169 3.05 -8.21 -1.67
C HIS A 169 2.53 -7.33 -0.54
N VAL A 170 3.23 -6.25 -0.22
CA VAL A 170 2.85 -5.30 0.83
C VAL A 170 2.26 -4.07 0.18
N ARG A 171 0.95 -3.87 0.34
CA ARG A 171 0.21 -2.78 -0.29
C ARG A 171 -0.40 -1.89 0.76
N CYS A 172 0.08 -0.65 0.82
CA CYS A 172 -0.25 0.32 1.85
C CYS A 172 -0.98 1.53 1.31
N GLY A 173 -1.65 2.26 2.21
CA GLY A 173 -2.39 3.46 1.84
C GLY A 173 -3.53 3.13 0.88
N LEU A 174 -4.24 2.02 1.13
CA LEU A 174 -5.30 1.56 0.25
C LEU A 174 -6.43 2.59 0.16
N THR A 175 -6.90 2.83 -1.07
CA THR A 175 -8.04 3.69 -1.40
C THR A 175 -8.96 2.96 -2.37
N THR A 176 -10.19 3.42 -2.49
CA THR A 176 -11.19 2.82 -3.37
C THR A 176 -11.26 3.60 -4.67
N VAL A 177 -11.28 2.89 -5.80
CA VAL A 177 -11.50 3.52 -7.11
C VAL A 177 -12.92 4.10 -7.13
N PRO A 178 -13.08 5.42 -7.36
CA PRO A 178 -14.39 6.05 -7.42
C PRO A 178 -15.17 5.59 -8.65
N ASN A 179 -16.50 5.63 -8.58
CA ASN A 179 -17.30 5.47 -9.78
C ASN A 179 -17.28 6.78 -10.59
N VAL A 180 -16.66 6.71 -11.76
CA VAL A 180 -16.55 7.84 -12.72
C VAL A 180 -17.27 7.55 -14.04
N GLN A 181 -18.02 6.45 -14.14
CA GLN A 181 -18.76 6.13 -15.34
C GLN A 181 -19.85 7.19 -15.59
N GLY A 182 -19.94 7.68 -16.83
CA GLY A 182 -20.84 8.74 -17.24
C GLY A 182 -20.34 10.16 -16.93
N PHE A 183 -19.19 10.32 -16.29
CA PHE A 183 -18.58 11.63 -16.09
C PHE A 183 -17.84 12.07 -17.37
N ASP A 184 -17.72 13.38 -17.57
CA ASP A 184 -16.76 13.93 -18.51
C ASP A 184 -15.31 13.72 -18.03
N ASP A 185 -14.35 13.73 -18.95
CA ASP A 185 -12.92 13.52 -18.67
C ASP A 185 -12.39 14.41 -17.52
N ALA A 186 -12.77 15.69 -17.47
CA ALA A 186 -12.28 16.61 -16.44
C ALA A 186 -12.83 16.25 -15.05
N SER A 187 -14.13 15.99 -14.95
CA SER A 187 -14.78 15.54 -13.71
C SER A 187 -14.27 14.17 -13.24
N ALA A 188 -14.03 13.24 -14.18
CA ALA A 188 -13.46 11.93 -13.87
C ALA A 188 -12.03 12.05 -13.33
N ARG A 189 -11.17 12.84 -13.98
CA ARG A 189 -9.80 13.15 -13.52
C ARG A 189 -9.80 13.75 -12.12
N ALA A 190 -10.66 14.73 -11.87
CA ALA A 190 -10.77 15.37 -10.56
C ALA A 190 -11.19 14.37 -9.48
N SER A 191 -12.16 13.49 -9.77
CA SER A 191 -12.63 12.46 -8.82
C SER A 191 -11.54 11.42 -8.50
N ILE A 192 -10.79 10.98 -9.52
CA ILE A 192 -9.67 10.04 -9.36
C ILE A 192 -8.56 10.68 -8.52
N ALA A 193 -8.18 11.92 -8.82
CA ALA A 193 -7.18 12.65 -8.06
C ALA A 193 -7.60 12.87 -6.59
N ALA A 194 -8.88 13.19 -6.35
CA ALA A 194 -9.42 13.35 -5.00
C ALA A 194 -9.39 12.04 -4.19
N ALA A 195 -9.50 10.88 -4.83
CA ALA A 195 -9.32 9.58 -4.21
C ALA A 195 -7.83 9.25 -3.91
N GLY A 196 -6.89 10.12 -4.30
CA GLY A 196 -5.45 9.91 -4.20
C GLY A 196 -4.90 8.96 -5.25
N LEU A 197 -5.60 8.79 -6.37
CA LEU A 197 -5.20 7.95 -7.49
C LEU A 197 -4.67 8.81 -8.65
N THR A 198 -4.05 8.16 -9.64
CA THR A 198 -3.60 8.84 -10.86
C THR A 198 -4.41 8.35 -12.05
N VAL A 199 -4.54 9.18 -13.08
CA VAL A 199 -5.11 8.72 -14.37
C VAL A 199 -3.98 8.07 -15.17
N GLY A 200 -4.24 6.85 -15.64
CA GLY A 200 -3.33 6.10 -16.49
C GLY A 200 -3.57 6.40 -17.97
N SER A 201 -3.62 5.36 -18.79
CA SER A 201 -3.92 5.50 -20.21
C SER A 201 -5.40 5.87 -20.42
N VAL A 202 -5.65 6.78 -21.35
CA VAL A 202 -6.99 7.06 -21.87
C VAL A 202 -7.11 6.47 -23.27
N SER A 203 -8.20 5.72 -23.49
CA SER A 203 -8.53 5.09 -24.75
C SER A 203 -9.95 5.48 -25.18
N PHE A 204 -10.27 5.34 -26.46
CA PHE A 204 -11.57 5.73 -27.00
C PHE A 204 -12.34 4.53 -27.56
N ASP A 205 -13.65 4.56 -27.34
CA ASP A 205 -14.65 3.63 -27.86
C ASP A 205 -15.50 4.34 -28.91
N ASN A 206 -15.61 3.75 -30.09
CA ASN A 206 -16.37 4.26 -31.23
C ASN A 206 -17.69 3.52 -31.48
N THR A 207 -18.24 2.87 -30.45
CA THR A 207 -19.53 2.17 -30.53
C THR A 207 -20.74 3.08 -30.32
N CYS A 208 -20.52 4.40 -30.21
CA CYS A 208 -21.57 5.41 -30.05
C CYS A 208 -22.48 5.20 -28.84
N VAL A 209 -21.87 4.90 -27.68
CA VAL A 209 -22.59 4.76 -26.40
C VAL A 209 -23.01 6.12 -25.84
N ASP A 210 -22.16 7.14 -25.97
CA ASP A 210 -22.38 8.47 -25.39
C ASP A 210 -21.65 9.57 -26.19
N VAL A 211 -21.77 10.83 -25.79
CA VAL A 211 -21.06 11.98 -26.38
C VAL A 211 -19.54 11.89 -26.14
N PHE A 212 -18.77 12.61 -26.98
CA PHE A 212 -17.31 12.61 -26.90
C PHE A 212 -16.79 12.97 -25.50
N GLY A 213 -15.81 12.21 -25.01
CA GLY A 213 -15.14 12.46 -23.72
C GLY A 213 -15.91 11.96 -22.50
N THR A 214 -17.08 11.34 -22.67
CA THR A 214 -17.76 10.66 -21.56
C THR A 214 -17.06 9.34 -21.24
N VAL A 215 -16.72 9.14 -19.97
CA VAL A 215 -16.11 7.90 -19.49
C VAL A 215 -17.12 6.76 -19.52
N LEU A 216 -16.83 5.73 -20.31
CA LEU A 216 -17.66 4.52 -20.41
C LEU A 216 -17.20 3.45 -19.43
N PHE A 217 -15.88 3.30 -19.25
CA PHE A 217 -15.29 2.31 -18.36
C PHE A 217 -14.02 2.83 -17.69
N SER A 218 -13.74 2.30 -16.50
CA SER A 218 -12.48 2.46 -15.79
C SER A 218 -11.84 1.10 -15.49
N SER A 219 -10.51 1.06 -15.46
CA SER A 219 -9.74 -0.12 -15.05
C SER A 219 -8.52 0.29 -14.21
N PRO A 220 -8.40 -0.15 -12.95
CA PRO A 220 -9.34 -0.98 -12.20
C PRO A 220 -10.73 -0.32 -12.08
N GLY A 221 -11.78 -1.14 -12.01
CA GLY A 221 -13.16 -0.66 -12.01
C GLY A 221 -13.60 -0.03 -10.69
N ALA A 222 -14.72 0.68 -10.72
CA ALA A 222 -15.32 1.29 -9.54
C ALA A 222 -15.47 0.30 -8.37
N GLY A 223 -15.12 0.74 -7.16
CA GLY A 223 -15.16 -0.10 -5.96
C GLY A 223 -13.92 -0.98 -5.75
N ALA A 224 -13.02 -1.10 -6.73
CA ALA A 224 -11.75 -1.79 -6.54
C ALA A 224 -10.91 -1.11 -5.46
N THR A 225 -10.29 -1.88 -4.58
CA THR A 225 -9.34 -1.37 -3.58
C THR A 225 -7.93 -1.47 -4.12
N VAL A 226 -7.23 -0.34 -4.21
CA VAL A 226 -5.88 -0.23 -4.77
C VAL A 226 -5.01 0.64 -3.87
N SER A 227 -3.68 0.58 -4.03
CA SER A 227 -2.78 1.49 -3.32
C SER A 227 -2.99 2.93 -3.78
N ARG A 228 -2.86 3.89 -2.86
CA ARG A 228 -2.78 5.31 -3.23
C ARG A 228 -1.66 5.51 -4.27
N GLY A 229 -1.92 6.36 -5.27
CA GLY A 229 -1.04 6.59 -6.41
C GLY A 229 -1.22 5.63 -7.58
N SER A 230 -1.93 4.51 -7.41
CA SER A 230 -2.24 3.59 -8.51
C SER A 230 -2.96 4.30 -9.66
N ALA A 231 -2.60 3.90 -10.89
CA ALA A 231 -3.20 4.42 -12.11
C ALA A 231 -4.57 3.79 -12.38
N VAL A 232 -5.53 4.60 -12.79
CA VAL A 232 -6.84 4.20 -13.30
C VAL A 232 -6.90 4.56 -14.78
N ASN A 233 -6.96 3.54 -15.63
CA ASN A 233 -7.11 3.69 -17.07
C ASN A 233 -8.57 3.99 -17.41
N LEU A 234 -8.79 4.87 -18.38
CA LEU A 234 -10.12 5.28 -18.82
C LEU A 234 -10.37 4.81 -20.26
N ARG A 235 -11.62 4.42 -20.51
CA ARG A 235 -12.15 4.21 -21.85
C ARG A 235 -13.34 5.13 -22.03
N GLU A 236 -13.18 6.11 -22.90
CA GLU A 236 -14.13 7.20 -23.15
C GLU A 236 -14.83 7.00 -24.48
N SER A 237 -15.97 7.66 -24.68
CA SER A 237 -16.59 7.72 -26.00
C SER A 237 -15.78 8.61 -26.95
N SER A 238 -15.55 8.13 -28.18
CA SER A 238 -14.96 8.92 -29.26
C SER A 238 -15.93 9.93 -29.88
N GLY A 239 -17.23 9.85 -29.54
CA GLY A 239 -18.27 10.65 -30.18
C GLY A 239 -18.44 10.39 -31.69
N VAL A 240 -17.76 9.40 -32.26
CA VAL A 240 -17.87 8.99 -33.66
C VAL A 240 -17.96 7.47 -33.80
N ASP A 241 -18.61 6.99 -34.85
CA ASP A 241 -18.65 5.55 -35.17
C ASP A 241 -17.34 5.04 -35.80
N GLY A 242 -17.25 3.74 -36.08
CA GLY A 242 -16.10 3.12 -36.75
C GLY A 242 -15.80 3.64 -38.17
N SER A 243 -16.72 4.41 -38.76
CA SER A 243 -16.53 5.09 -40.05
C SER A 243 -16.21 6.59 -39.91
N GLY A 244 -16.09 7.10 -38.68
CA GLY A 244 -15.79 8.49 -38.39
C GLY A 244 -17.01 9.43 -38.43
N ARG A 245 -18.23 8.89 -38.48
CA ARG A 245 -19.45 9.71 -38.47
C ARG A 245 -19.82 10.09 -37.03
N PRO A 246 -20.29 11.32 -36.76
CA PRO A 246 -20.75 11.71 -35.44
C PRO A 246 -21.83 10.77 -34.90
N CYS A 247 -21.70 10.41 -33.63
CA CYS A 247 -22.69 9.58 -32.96
C CYS A 247 -24.02 10.33 -32.81
N VAL A 248 -25.13 9.59 -32.99
CA VAL A 248 -26.49 10.08 -32.72
C VAL A 248 -26.96 9.42 -31.43
N ILE A 249 -26.83 10.14 -30.32
CA ILE A 249 -27.27 9.69 -28.99
C ILE A 249 -28.79 9.95 -28.90
N LYS A 250 -29.56 8.93 -28.52
CA LYS A 250 -31.02 8.99 -28.42
C LYS A 250 -31.48 9.30 -27.00
#